data_AF-A0A9D2IJ05-F1
#
_entry.id   AF-A0A9D2IJ05-F1
#
_cell.length_a   1.000
_cell.length_b   1.000
_cell.length_c   1.000
_cell.angle_alpha   90.00
_cell.angle_beta   90.00
_cell.angle_gamma   90.00
#
_symmetry.space_group_name_H-M   'P 1'
#
loop_
_entity.id
_entity.type
_entity.pdbx_description
1 polymer ?
#
loop_
_entity_poly.entity_id
_entity_poly.type
_entity_poly.pdbx_seq_one_letter_code
_entity_poly.pdbx_strand_id
1 'polypeptide(L)'
;MCRLSDCEENPFGLYEVRAGDTVRSVCAEHALTPALLIAANGLSAFPPAGSFLVLPHAEGKVYTVQPGESAASVCEKFGMTEEEFFRMNGCRGVYPAQRVFVRMA
;
A
#
# COMPACT_ATOMS: atom_id res chain seq x y z
N MET A 1 -10.73 3.93 19.69
CA MET A 1 -10.40 3.11 18.50
C MET A 1 -10.50 4.03 17.31
N CYS A 2 -9.39 4.39 16.68
CA CYS A 2 -9.41 5.18 15.44
C CYS A 2 -9.95 4.29 14.32
N ARG A 3 -10.98 4.74 13.60
CA ARG A 3 -11.41 4.07 12.37
C ARG A 3 -10.48 4.56 11.25
N LEU A 4 -10.22 3.72 10.25
CA LEU A 4 -9.49 4.15 9.05
C LEU A 4 -10.14 5.34 8.34
N SER A 5 -11.45 5.56 8.56
CA SER A 5 -12.19 6.75 8.14
C SER A 5 -11.63 8.08 8.68
N ASP A 6 -10.91 8.05 9.80
CA ASP A 6 -10.35 9.23 10.46
C ASP A 6 -8.90 9.53 10.01
N CYS A 7 -8.33 8.68 9.14
CA CYS A 7 -7.05 8.91 8.50
C CYS A 7 -7.32 9.63 7.18
N GLU A 8 -7.06 10.94 7.11
CA GLU A 8 -7.38 11.79 5.95
C GLU A 8 -6.81 11.25 4.62
N GLU A 9 -5.73 10.46 4.67
CA GLU A 9 -5.23 9.70 3.53
C GLU A 9 -4.79 8.32 4.01
N ASN A 10 -4.97 7.31 3.14
CA ASN A 10 -4.63 5.91 3.41
C ASN A 10 -3.28 5.55 2.76
N PRO A 11 -2.14 5.90 3.39
CA PRO A 11 -0.81 5.75 2.79
C PRO A 11 -0.48 4.29 2.44
N PHE A 12 -0.99 3.34 3.23
CA PHE A 12 -0.70 1.91 3.05
C PHE A 12 -1.61 1.20 2.03
N GLY A 13 -2.59 1.91 1.46
CA GLY A 13 -3.67 1.29 0.71
C GLY A 13 -4.47 0.29 1.56
N LEU A 14 -4.53 0.48 2.88
CA LEU A 14 -5.22 -0.41 3.80
C LEU A 14 -6.74 -0.28 3.65
N TYR A 15 -7.37 -1.22 2.99
CA TYR A 15 -8.80 -1.26 2.76
C TYR A 15 -9.49 -2.14 3.79
N GLU A 16 -10.46 -1.58 4.50
CA GLU A 16 -11.37 -2.36 5.33
C GLU A 16 -12.45 -3.00 4.45
N VAL A 17 -12.50 -4.32 4.44
CA VAL A 17 -13.49 -5.08 3.69
C VAL A 17 -14.89 -4.75 4.22
N ARG A 18 -15.78 -4.36 3.33
CA ARG A 18 -17.18 -4.05 3.62
C ARG A 18 -18.06 -5.28 3.39
N ALA A 19 -19.22 -5.28 4.03
CA ALA A 19 -20.20 -6.35 3.83
C ALA A 19 -20.69 -6.35 2.37
N GLY A 20 -20.54 -7.48 1.69
CA GLY A 20 -20.89 -7.64 0.28
C GLY A 20 -19.73 -7.43 -0.70
N ASP A 21 -18.54 -7.08 -0.22
CA ASP A 21 -17.37 -7.01 -1.08
C ASP A 21 -16.96 -8.37 -1.60
N THR A 22 -16.37 -8.34 -2.80
CA THR A 22 -15.74 -9.48 -3.46
C THR A 22 -14.40 -9.05 -4.00
N VAL A 23 -13.52 -10.02 -4.29
CA VAL A 23 -12.27 -9.74 -5.02
C VAL A 23 -12.54 -8.91 -6.26
N ARG A 24 -13.61 -9.21 -7.01
CA ARG A 24 -13.92 -8.54 -8.28
C ARG A 24 -14.41 -7.10 -8.07
N SER A 25 -15.25 -6.83 -7.06
CA SER A 25 -15.75 -5.47 -6.81
C SER A 25 -14.63 -4.56 -6.32
N VAL A 26 -13.84 -5.02 -5.36
CA VAL A 26 -12.70 -4.25 -4.82
C VAL A 26 -11.67 -4.00 -5.91
N CYS A 27 -11.34 -5.01 -6.72
CA CYS A 27 -10.43 -4.83 -7.85
C CYS A 27 -10.95 -3.83 -8.89
N ALA A 28 -12.25 -3.87 -9.23
CA ALA A 28 -12.82 -2.95 -10.20
C ALA A 28 -12.85 -1.49 -9.70
N GLU A 29 -13.16 -1.29 -8.42
CA GLU A 29 -13.21 0.04 -7.80
C GLU A 29 -11.81 0.67 -7.70
N HIS A 30 -10.79 -0.14 -7.42
CA HIS A 30 -9.43 0.33 -7.19
C HIS A 30 -8.48 0.12 -8.38
N ALA A 31 -9.01 -0.19 -9.56
CA ALA A 31 -8.25 -0.46 -10.79
C ALA A 31 -7.14 -1.53 -10.61
N LEU A 32 -7.43 -2.57 -9.82
CA LEU A 32 -6.52 -3.68 -9.54
C LEU A 32 -6.89 -4.93 -10.31
N THR A 33 -5.93 -5.85 -10.45
CA THR A 33 -6.24 -7.20 -10.93
C THR A 33 -6.45 -8.15 -9.74
N PRO A 34 -7.34 -9.16 -9.86
CA PRO A 34 -7.53 -10.18 -8.82
C PRO A 34 -6.22 -10.86 -8.42
N ALA A 35 -5.38 -11.19 -9.39
CA ALA A 35 -4.09 -11.82 -9.15
C ALA A 35 -3.16 -10.94 -8.30
N LEU A 36 -3.11 -9.63 -8.57
CA LEU A 36 -2.29 -8.69 -7.82
C LEU A 36 -2.80 -8.55 -6.37
N LEU A 37 -4.12 -8.43 -6.19
CA LEU A 37 -4.72 -8.32 -4.85
C LEU A 37 -4.49 -9.59 -4.01
N ILE A 38 -4.65 -10.76 -4.63
CA ILE A 38 -4.40 -12.07 -4.01
C ILE A 38 -2.93 -12.21 -3.62
N ALA A 39 -2.00 -11.90 -4.52
CA ALA A 39 -0.58 -12.01 -4.27
C ALA A 39 -0.11 -11.04 -3.18
N ALA A 40 -0.62 -9.80 -3.16
CA ALA A 40 -0.26 -8.80 -2.17
C ALA A 40 -0.72 -9.16 -0.75
N ASN A 41 -1.83 -9.88 -0.61
CA ASN A 41 -2.44 -10.23 0.68
C ASN A 41 -2.32 -11.71 1.04
N GLY A 42 -1.73 -12.54 0.18
CA GLY A 42 -1.65 -14.00 0.38
C GLY A 42 -3.02 -14.67 0.51
N LEU A 43 -4.03 -14.19 -0.23
CA LEU A 43 -5.41 -14.65 -0.07
C LEU A 43 -5.61 -16.03 -0.68
N SER A 44 -6.04 -17.00 0.13
CA SER A 44 -6.62 -18.26 -0.36
C SER A 44 -8.13 -18.16 -0.59
N ALA A 45 -8.78 -17.24 0.10
CA ALA A 45 -10.20 -16.89 -0.03
C ALA A 45 -10.39 -15.40 0.27
N PHE A 46 -11.52 -14.82 -0.16
CA PHE A 46 -11.83 -13.43 0.16
C PHE A 46 -12.20 -13.30 1.65
N PRO A 47 -11.57 -12.39 2.40
CA PRO A 47 -11.78 -12.29 3.83
C PRO A 47 -13.15 -11.68 4.17
N PRO A 48 -13.68 -11.94 5.37
CA PRO A 48 -14.96 -11.39 5.81
C PRO A 48 -14.89 -9.88 6.04
N ALA A 49 -16.06 -9.23 6.08
CA ALA A 49 -16.18 -7.82 6.39
C ALA A 49 -15.54 -7.46 7.75
N GLY A 50 -14.91 -6.29 7.81
CA GLY A 50 -14.09 -5.82 8.94
C GLY A 50 -12.64 -6.28 8.90
N SER A 51 -12.26 -7.12 7.92
CA SER A 51 -10.85 -7.48 7.70
C SER A 51 -10.11 -6.36 6.96
N PHE A 52 -8.79 -6.28 7.14
CA PHE A 52 -7.96 -5.33 6.41
C PHE A 52 -7.22 -6.01 5.26
N LEU A 53 -7.32 -5.41 4.08
CA LEU A 53 -6.57 -5.75 2.88
C LEU A 53 -5.57 -4.65 2.58
N VAL A 54 -4.36 -5.02 2.19
CA VAL A 54 -3.42 -4.11 1.53
C VAL A 54 -3.81 -4.05 0.07
N LEU A 55 -4.35 -2.94 -0.39
CA LEU A 55 -4.56 -2.68 -1.80
C LEU A 55 -3.21 -2.28 -2.42
N PRO A 56 -2.59 -3.15 -3.23
CA PRO A 56 -1.42 -2.76 -3.98
C PRO A 56 -1.85 -1.67 -4.94
N HIS A 57 -1.36 -0.44 -4.79
CA HIS A 57 -1.58 0.56 -5.83
C HIS A 57 -0.95 0.02 -7.12
N ALA A 58 -1.66 0.06 -8.25
CA ALA A 58 -1.13 -0.43 -9.52
C ALA A 58 0.21 0.22 -9.88
N GLU A 59 0.46 1.42 -9.35
CA GLU A 59 1.68 2.19 -9.53
C GLU A 59 2.68 2.04 -8.39
N GLY A 60 2.47 1.18 -7.37
CA GLY A 60 3.31 1.14 -6.17
C GLY A 60 3.55 -0.25 -5.57
N LYS A 61 4.77 -0.49 -5.07
CA LYS A 61 5.19 -1.73 -4.40
C LYS A 61 5.63 -1.43 -2.97
N VAL A 62 5.44 -2.40 -2.07
CA VAL A 62 6.10 -2.40 -0.76
C VAL A 62 7.57 -2.77 -0.92
N TYR A 63 8.45 -1.83 -0.58
CA TYR A 63 9.89 -1.98 -0.58
C TYR A 63 10.43 -2.02 0.84
N THR A 64 11.43 -2.88 1.07
CA THR A 64 12.15 -2.96 2.34
C THR A 64 13.46 -2.21 2.19
N VAL A 65 13.57 -1.11 2.94
CA VAL A 65 14.73 -0.21 2.95
C VAL A 65 15.96 -0.98 3.38
N GLN A 66 17.01 -0.94 2.57
CA GLN A 66 18.28 -1.59 2.85
C GLN A 66 19.12 -0.77 3.81
N PRO A 67 20.04 -1.40 4.56
CA PRO A 67 20.99 -0.68 5.40
C PRO A 67 21.80 0.33 4.56
N GLY A 68 21.76 1.60 4.96
CA GLY A 68 22.46 2.69 4.28
C GLY A 68 21.64 3.43 3.22
N GLU A 69 20.40 3.03 2.93
CA GLU A 69 19.49 3.80 2.07
C GLU A 69 18.82 4.94 2.86
N SER A 70 18.61 6.08 2.19
CA SER A 70 17.79 7.19 2.69
C SER A 70 16.50 7.33 1.89
N ALA A 71 15.55 8.13 2.38
CA ALA A 71 14.29 8.36 1.68
C ALA A 71 14.55 8.93 0.27
N ALA A 72 15.50 9.86 0.15
CA ALA A 72 15.95 10.40 -1.13
C ALA A 72 16.50 9.32 -2.07
N SER A 73 17.38 8.42 -1.57
CA SER A 73 17.96 7.33 -2.39
C SER A 73 16.89 6.37 -2.92
N VAL A 74 15.89 6.08 -2.08
CA VAL A 74 14.75 5.24 -2.46
C VAL A 74 13.89 5.97 -3.49
N CYS A 75 13.61 7.25 -3.28
CA CYS A 75 12.84 8.08 -4.21
C CYS A 75 13.48 8.14 -5.60
N GLU A 76 14.79 8.36 -5.68
CA GLU A 76 15.55 8.35 -6.93
C GLU A 76 15.47 6.99 -7.65
N LYS A 77 15.63 5.88 -6.91
CA LYS A 77 15.60 4.51 -7.44
C LYS A 77 14.26 4.15 -8.08
N PHE A 78 13.18 4.67 -7.52
CA PHE A 78 11.81 4.39 -7.93
C PHE A 78 11.18 5.53 -8.75
N GLY A 79 11.95 6.58 -9.05
CA GLY A 79 11.50 7.72 -9.86
C GLY A 79 10.28 8.43 -9.26
N MET A 80 10.28 8.67 -7.96
CA MET A 80 9.22 9.38 -7.24
C MET A 80 9.79 10.59 -6.50
N THR A 81 8.95 11.57 -6.15
CA THR A 81 9.39 12.72 -5.35
C THR A 81 9.33 12.42 -3.85
N GLU A 82 10.08 13.17 -3.04
CA GLU A 82 9.99 13.06 -1.59
C GLU A 82 8.60 13.45 -1.06
N GLU A 83 7.92 14.40 -1.71
CA GLU A 83 6.53 14.76 -1.38
C GLU A 83 5.58 13.60 -1.65
N GLU A 84 5.72 12.92 -2.79
CA GLU A 84 4.95 11.72 -3.11
C GLU A 84 5.23 10.59 -2.12
N PHE A 85 6.51 10.38 -1.79
CA PHE A 85 6.93 9.39 -0.80
C PHE A 85 6.35 9.69 0.57
N PHE A 86 6.39 10.95 0.99
CA PHE A 86 5.80 11.39 2.25
C PHE A 86 4.28 11.20 2.26
N ARG A 87 3.59 11.55 1.17
CA ARG A 87 2.15 11.32 1.03
C ARG A 87 1.81 9.82 1.10
N MET A 88 2.64 8.98 0.49
CA MET A 88 2.44 7.52 0.47
C MET A 88 2.87 6.81 1.76
N ASN A 89 3.77 7.38 2.57
CA ASN A 89 4.33 6.67 3.73
C ASN A 89 4.12 7.37 5.07
N GLY A 90 3.70 8.63 5.06
CA GLY A 90 3.59 9.47 6.25
C GLY A 90 4.92 9.76 6.95
N CYS A 91 6.05 9.37 6.35
CA CYS A 91 7.39 9.52 6.94
C CYS A 91 8.37 10.15 5.95
N ARG A 92 9.17 11.10 6.46
CA ARG A 92 10.27 11.72 5.71
C ARG A 92 11.60 10.98 5.88
N GLY A 93 11.76 10.28 7.01
CA GLY A 93 12.94 9.47 7.31
C GLY A 93 12.63 7.99 7.12
N VAL A 94 13.63 7.24 6.67
CA VAL A 94 13.59 5.79 6.58
C VAL A 94 14.67 5.16 7.45
N TYR A 95 14.34 4.00 8.02
CA TYR A 95 15.27 3.19 8.80
C TYR A 95 15.58 1.87 8.07
N PRO A 96 16.74 1.25 8.31
CA PRO A 96 17.03 -0.09 7.80
C PRO A 96 15.94 -1.09 8.18
N ALA A 97 15.56 -1.95 7.22
CA ALA A 97 14.48 -2.92 7.32
C ALA A 97 13.05 -2.33 7.43
N GLN A 98 12.89 -1.01 7.36
CA GLN A 98 11.57 -0.39 7.30
C GLN A 98 10.86 -0.75 5.99
N ARG A 99 9.56 -1.05 6.09
CA ARG A 99 8.70 -1.31 4.94
C ARG A 99 8.03 0.01 4.53
N VAL A 100 8.25 0.41 3.28
CA VAL A 100 7.76 1.66 2.70
C VAL A 100 7.11 1.37 1.34
N PHE A 101 6.08 2.10 0.96
CA PHE A 101 5.51 2.09 -0.38
C PHE A 101 6.32 2.98 -1.31
N VAL A 102 6.67 2.45 -2.47
CA VAL A 102 7.42 3.15 -3.52
C VAL A 102 6.71 2.98 -4.84
N ARG A 103 6.87 3.94 -5.76
CA ARG A 103 6.30 3.84 -7.10
C ARG A 103 7.03 2.77 -7.93
N MET A 104 6.30 1.98 -8.70
CA MET A 104 6.87 1.19 -9.80
C MET A 104 6.90 2.10 -11.03
N ALA A 105 8.10 2.41 -11.51
CA ALA A 105 8.32 3.11 -12.77
C ALA A 105 8.13 2.18 -13.96
#